data_AF-A0A0Q5PPF4-F1
#
_entry.id   AF-A0A0Q5PPF4-F1
#
_cell.length_a   1.000
_cell.length_b   1.000
_cell.length_c   1.000
_cell.angle_alpha   90.00
_cell.angle_beta   90.00
_cell.angle_gamma   90.00
#
_symmetry.space_group_name_H-M   'P 1'
#
loop_
_entity.id
_entity.type
_entity.pdbx_description
1 polymer ?
#
loop_
_entity_poly.entity_id
_entity_poly.type
_entity_poly.pdbx_seq_one_letter_code
_entity_poly.pdbx_strand_id
1 'polypeptide(L)'
;MLASACGRAAPLTEQEKKRVNEMTMDMKTRCVGRYVIDMPAVFLPAGTAKFGDASVQAQAMTLEEFNTAVEERAAKMTGTKSVMGFRFLYDYGEVPNVKRTQYFVSLGDYGSSSDATRIIEAYKWDDGYQLTLRLEALDFTHSFVRDVVPLEQLPVQNDLPEKARIAFDLIARLQGRPDDVVPGEPGACFFGGFLKGKASGDEEINSSFVIADKPDVWFSFESFTNLSANDTLLQRVHGNEMRALFKATNGRLIRSGTIALEGGLKADEALMSGRSPATALRQLPVACNVS
;
A
#
# COMPACT_ATOMS: atom_id res chain seq x y z
N MET A 1 23.01 24.96 31.96
CA MET A 1 22.32 25.79 30.95
C MET A 1 22.58 25.18 29.58
N LEU A 2 21.65 24.37 29.10
CA LEU A 2 21.72 23.77 27.75
C LEU A 2 21.17 24.80 26.77
N ALA A 3 22.05 25.32 25.92
CA ALA A 3 21.70 26.30 24.91
C ALA A 3 20.69 25.68 23.92
N SER A 4 19.49 26.26 23.88
CA SER A 4 18.51 26.05 22.82
C SER A 4 19.09 26.59 21.52
N ALA A 5 19.75 25.74 20.74
CA ALA A 5 20.12 26.05 19.36
C ALA A 5 18.88 25.90 18.47
N CYS A 6 17.92 26.82 18.62
CA CYS A 6 16.85 27.03 17.66
C CYS A 6 17.44 27.85 16.50
N GLY A 7 18.30 27.22 15.70
CA GLY A 7 18.83 27.83 14.49
C GLY A 7 17.71 27.87 13.46
N ARG A 8 17.14 29.06 13.21
CA ARG A 8 16.28 29.29 12.05
C ARG A 8 17.00 28.75 10.80
N ALA A 9 16.31 27.92 10.02
CA ALA A 9 16.84 27.46 8.75
C ALA A 9 17.31 28.66 7.93
N ALA A 10 18.49 28.54 7.29
CA ALA A 10 18.97 29.59 6.40
C ALA A 10 17.89 29.89 5.35
N PRO A 11 17.64 31.16 5.03
CA PRO A 11 16.67 31.49 4.01
C PRO A 11 17.10 30.86 2.67
N LEU A 12 16.12 30.39 1.91
CA LEU A 12 16.36 29.88 0.55
C LEU A 12 17.08 30.93 -0.28
N THR A 13 18.05 30.52 -1.08
CA THR A 13 18.66 31.34 -2.14
C THR A 13 17.60 31.72 -3.18
N GLU A 14 17.85 32.77 -3.97
CA GLU A 14 16.91 33.17 -5.03
C GLU A 14 16.67 32.05 -6.07
N GLN A 15 17.70 31.24 -6.34
CA GLN A 15 17.57 30.08 -7.22
C GLN A 15 16.69 28.98 -6.59
N GLU A 16 16.87 28.68 -5.30
CA GLU A 16 16.03 27.71 -4.58
C GLU A 16 14.58 28.19 -4.48
N LYS A 17 14.35 29.47 -4.16
CA LYS A 17 13.01 30.06 -4.16
C LYS A 17 12.35 29.92 -5.53
N LYS A 18 13.07 30.26 -6.61
CA LYS A 18 12.56 30.12 -7.97
C LYS A 18 12.15 28.68 -8.27
N ARG A 19 13.01 27.70 -7.94
CA ARG A 19 12.69 26.28 -8.16
C ARG A 19 11.51 25.78 -7.33
N VAL A 20 11.45 26.14 -6.05
CA VAL A 20 10.32 25.79 -5.18
C VAL A 20 9.03 26.40 -5.74
N ASN A 21 9.05 27.68 -6.11
CA ASN A 21 7.91 28.35 -6.71
C ASN A 21 7.47 27.67 -8.02
N GLU A 22 8.38 27.40 -8.95
CA GLU A 22 8.07 26.70 -10.20
C GLU A 22 7.44 25.33 -9.94
N MET A 23 7.92 24.60 -8.93
CA MET A 23 7.35 23.31 -8.55
C MET A 23 5.96 23.46 -7.93
N THR A 24 5.73 24.47 -7.08
CA THR A 24 4.45 24.66 -6.38
C THR A 24 3.48 25.60 -7.10
N MET A 25 3.75 25.96 -8.36
CA MET A 25 2.86 26.79 -9.18
C MET A 25 1.56 26.09 -9.54
N ASP A 26 1.61 24.77 -9.76
CA ASP A 26 0.47 23.93 -10.09
C ASP A 26 0.29 22.86 -9.02
N MET A 27 -0.69 23.08 -8.13
CA MET A 27 -1.01 22.20 -7.02
C MET A 27 -2.29 21.43 -7.32
N LYS A 28 -2.27 20.12 -7.05
CA LYS A 28 -3.43 19.24 -7.12
C LYS A 28 -3.79 18.73 -5.74
N THR A 29 -5.06 18.86 -5.38
CA THR A 29 -5.64 18.21 -4.21
C THR A 29 -5.83 16.73 -4.51
N ARG A 30 -5.24 15.86 -3.69
CA ARG A 30 -5.27 14.40 -3.84
C ARG A 30 -5.83 13.75 -2.58
N CYS A 31 -6.55 12.65 -2.77
CA CYS A 31 -7.06 11.82 -1.69
C CYS A 31 -6.10 10.66 -1.41
N VAL A 32 -5.64 10.52 -0.16
CA VAL A 32 -4.69 9.48 0.26
C VAL A 32 -5.14 8.86 1.56
N GLY A 33 -5.48 7.56 1.53
CA GLY A 33 -6.17 6.91 2.63
C GLY A 33 -7.43 7.68 2.99
N ARG A 34 -7.56 8.09 4.25
CA ARG A 34 -8.71 8.87 4.72
C ARG A 34 -8.45 10.38 4.78
N TYR A 35 -7.37 10.83 4.16
CA TYR A 35 -6.89 12.20 4.23
C TYR A 35 -6.87 12.84 2.84
N VAL A 36 -6.74 14.16 2.84
CA VAL A 36 -6.57 14.98 1.64
C VAL A 36 -5.25 15.74 1.78
N ILE A 37 -4.48 15.79 0.69
CA ILE A 37 -3.20 16.49 0.62
C ILE A 37 -3.12 17.29 -0.67
N ASP A 38 -2.66 18.54 -0.56
CA ASP A 38 -2.30 19.34 -1.72
C ASP A 38 -0.84 19.06 -2.10
N MET A 39 -0.62 18.69 -3.36
CA MET A 39 0.70 18.32 -3.85
C MET A 39 0.95 18.86 -5.26
N PRO A 40 2.19 19.26 -5.60
CA PRO A 40 2.49 19.65 -6.97
C PRO A 40 2.08 18.60 -8.01
N ALA A 41 1.54 19.05 -9.13
CA ALA A 41 1.09 18.18 -10.21
C ALA A 41 2.21 17.31 -10.80
N VAL A 42 3.47 17.75 -10.67
CA VAL A 42 4.67 17.04 -11.14
C VAL A 42 4.97 15.75 -10.37
N PHE A 43 4.37 15.57 -9.18
CA PHE A 43 4.51 14.34 -8.42
C PHE A 43 3.64 13.23 -9.00
N LEU A 44 4.29 12.13 -9.35
CA LEU A 44 3.66 10.90 -9.82
C LEU A 44 3.40 9.97 -8.63
N PRO A 45 2.15 9.58 -8.42
CA PRO A 45 1.77 8.66 -7.35
C PRO A 45 2.16 7.21 -7.63
N ALA A 46 2.55 6.48 -6.58
CA ALA A 46 2.73 5.03 -6.59
C ALA A 46 2.63 4.45 -5.17
N GLY A 47 2.18 3.21 -5.02
CA GLY A 47 2.15 2.55 -3.72
C GLY A 47 1.07 1.48 -3.60
N THR A 48 0.72 1.14 -2.36
CA THR A 48 -0.07 -0.05 -2.05
C THR A 48 -1.12 0.26 -0.99
N ALA A 49 -2.17 -0.56 -0.97
CA ALA A 49 -3.18 -0.52 0.07
C ALA A 49 -3.53 -1.93 0.54
N LYS A 50 -3.78 -2.06 1.84
CA LYS A 50 -4.34 -3.25 2.46
C LYS A 50 -5.52 -2.89 3.34
N PHE A 51 -6.53 -3.74 3.30
CA PHE A 51 -7.74 -3.66 4.12
C PHE A 51 -7.92 -5.02 4.80
N GLY A 52 -7.56 -5.10 6.08
CA GLY A 52 -7.28 -6.35 6.76
C GLY A 52 -6.11 -7.08 6.09
N ASP A 53 -6.30 -8.36 5.83
CA ASP A 53 -5.31 -9.20 5.13
C ASP A 53 -5.36 -9.05 3.60
N ALA A 54 -6.35 -8.34 3.07
CA ALA A 54 -6.54 -8.20 1.63
C ALA A 54 -5.69 -7.05 1.08
N SER A 55 -4.78 -7.36 0.16
CA SER A 55 -4.11 -6.34 -0.64
C SER A 55 -4.99 -5.91 -1.80
N VAL A 56 -5.00 -4.61 -2.09
CA VAL A 56 -5.78 -4.06 -3.20
C VAL A 56 -4.93 -3.17 -4.09
N GLN A 57 -5.24 -3.19 -5.38
CA GLN A 57 -4.57 -2.39 -6.40
C GLN A 57 -5.58 -1.97 -7.47
N ALA A 58 -5.26 -0.91 -8.20
CA ALA A 58 -6.01 -0.52 -9.39
C ALA A 58 -5.08 -0.29 -10.56
N GLN A 59 -5.57 -0.59 -11.76
CA GLN A 59 -4.88 -0.34 -13.02
C GLN A 59 -5.87 0.25 -14.01
N ALA A 60 -5.54 1.40 -14.60
CA ALA A 60 -6.36 2.00 -15.65
C ALA A 60 -6.38 1.09 -16.88
N MET A 61 -7.57 0.73 -17.35
CA MET A 61 -7.78 -0.06 -18.57
C MET A 61 -9.23 0.02 -19.05
N THR A 62 -9.42 -0.17 -20.34
CA THR A 62 -10.73 -0.30 -20.98
C THR A 62 -11.45 -1.57 -20.53
N LEU A 63 -12.77 -1.62 -20.73
CA LEU A 63 -13.56 -2.82 -20.43
C LEU A 63 -13.16 -4.01 -21.32
N GLU A 64 -12.74 -3.74 -22.57
CA GLU A 64 -12.28 -4.78 -23.50
C GLU A 64 -10.96 -5.40 -23.05
N GLU A 65 -10.00 -4.55 -22.64
CA GLU A 65 -8.73 -5.01 -22.05
C GLU A 65 -8.97 -5.83 -20.78
N PHE A 66 -9.90 -5.40 -19.92
CA PHE A 66 -10.27 -6.15 -18.71
C PHE A 66 -10.86 -7.53 -19.05
N ASN A 67 -11.83 -7.59 -19.97
CA ASN A 67 -12.43 -8.87 -20.36
C ASN A 67 -11.37 -9.83 -20.92
N THR A 68 -10.48 -9.31 -21.78
CA THR A 68 -9.36 -10.08 -22.34
C THR A 68 -8.42 -10.57 -21.22
N ALA A 69 -8.02 -9.70 -20.30
CA ALA A 69 -7.13 -10.05 -19.20
C ALA A 69 -7.73 -11.12 -18.27
N VAL A 70 -9.04 -11.06 -18.01
CA VAL A 70 -9.75 -12.06 -17.22
C VAL A 70 -9.83 -13.41 -17.93
N GLU A 71 -10.11 -13.43 -19.23
CA GLU A 71 -10.11 -14.66 -20.04
C GLU A 71 -8.72 -15.30 -20.08
N GLU A 72 -7.67 -14.50 -20.31
CA GLU A 72 -6.28 -14.96 -20.28
C GLU A 72 -5.89 -15.50 -18.89
N ARG A 73 -6.35 -14.83 -17.82
CA ARG A 73 -6.14 -15.30 -16.44
C ARG A 73 -6.83 -16.64 -16.20
N ALA A 74 -8.06 -16.81 -16.68
CA ALA A 74 -8.80 -18.07 -16.55
C ALA A 74 -8.14 -19.20 -17.35
N ALA A 75 -7.69 -18.94 -18.58
CA ALA A 75 -6.95 -19.90 -19.40
C ALA A 75 -5.62 -20.29 -18.72
N LYS A 76 -4.90 -19.33 -18.15
CA LYS A 76 -3.68 -19.59 -17.37
C LYS A 76 -3.99 -20.46 -16.14
N MET A 77 -4.98 -20.08 -15.34
CA MET A 77 -5.37 -20.79 -14.11
C MET A 77 -5.79 -22.24 -14.38
N THR A 78 -6.54 -22.48 -15.44
CA THR A 78 -6.98 -23.83 -15.83
C THR A 78 -5.86 -24.67 -16.45
N GLY A 79 -4.90 -24.04 -17.14
CA GLY A 79 -3.76 -24.70 -17.75
C GLY A 79 -2.57 -24.95 -16.83
N THR A 80 -2.44 -24.21 -15.71
CA THR A 80 -1.32 -24.37 -14.77
C THR A 80 -1.41 -25.66 -13.98
N LYS A 81 -0.29 -26.37 -13.86
CA LYS A 81 -0.14 -27.58 -13.05
C LYS A 81 0.85 -27.33 -11.93
N SER A 82 0.55 -27.83 -10.73
CA SER A 82 1.51 -27.82 -9.62
C SER A 82 2.67 -28.77 -9.93
N VAL A 83 3.89 -28.35 -9.59
CA VAL A 83 5.10 -29.21 -9.64
C VAL A 83 4.98 -30.37 -8.64
N MET A 84 4.27 -30.15 -7.53
CA MET A 84 4.05 -31.14 -6.48
C MET A 84 2.83 -32.04 -6.75
N GLY A 85 2.14 -31.87 -7.90
CA GLY A 85 0.97 -32.66 -8.27
C GLY A 85 -0.35 -32.23 -7.64
N PHE A 86 -0.37 -31.13 -6.87
CA PHE A 86 -1.59 -30.56 -6.31
C PHE A 86 -2.49 -29.94 -7.38
N ARG A 87 -3.79 -29.85 -7.06
CA ARG A 87 -4.73 -29.03 -7.84
C ARG A 87 -4.26 -27.58 -7.77
N PHE A 88 -4.21 -26.90 -8.93
CA PHE A 88 -3.83 -25.49 -8.99
C PHE A 88 -5.03 -24.55 -8.82
N LEU A 89 -6.10 -24.77 -9.60
CA LEU A 89 -7.34 -23.99 -9.53
C LEU A 89 -8.42 -24.77 -8.76
N TYR A 90 -8.90 -24.22 -7.66
CA TYR A 90 -9.89 -24.84 -6.78
C TYR A 90 -11.32 -24.38 -7.08
N ASP A 91 -11.51 -23.08 -7.33
CA ASP A 91 -12.80 -22.48 -7.63
C ASP A 91 -12.60 -21.18 -8.43
N TYR A 92 -13.60 -20.77 -9.21
CA TYR A 92 -13.63 -19.50 -9.91
C TYR A 92 -15.04 -19.19 -10.41
N GLY A 93 -15.38 -17.91 -10.53
CA GLY A 93 -16.66 -17.46 -11.02
C GLY A 93 -16.83 -15.95 -10.90
N GLU A 94 -18.05 -15.48 -11.07
CA GLU A 94 -18.39 -14.08 -10.78
C GLU A 94 -18.69 -13.90 -9.28
N VAL A 95 -18.40 -12.71 -8.75
CA VAL A 95 -18.78 -12.37 -7.38
C VAL A 95 -20.30 -12.16 -7.34
N PRO A 96 -21.05 -12.85 -6.46
CA PRO A 96 -22.51 -12.78 -6.44
C PRO A 96 -23.04 -11.35 -6.32
N ASN A 97 -23.97 -10.99 -7.21
CA ASN A 97 -24.61 -9.66 -7.28
C ASN A 97 -23.66 -8.48 -7.57
N VAL A 98 -22.42 -8.73 -8.01
CA VAL A 98 -21.47 -7.67 -8.41
C VAL A 98 -21.12 -7.84 -9.87
N LYS A 99 -21.55 -6.89 -10.70
CA LYS A 99 -21.30 -6.92 -12.15
C LYS A 99 -19.83 -6.75 -12.47
N ARG A 100 -19.40 -7.33 -13.60
CA ARG A 100 -18.05 -7.18 -14.17
C ARG A 100 -16.98 -7.58 -13.17
N THR A 101 -17.20 -8.73 -12.54
CA THR A 101 -16.26 -9.31 -11.59
C THR A 101 -15.87 -10.71 -12.01
N GLN A 102 -14.68 -11.11 -11.60
CA GLN A 102 -14.22 -12.48 -11.68
C GLN A 102 -13.39 -12.77 -10.43
N TYR A 103 -13.59 -13.92 -9.80
CA TYR A 103 -12.72 -14.41 -8.74
C TYR A 103 -12.10 -15.76 -9.11
N PHE A 104 -10.98 -16.06 -8.44
CA PHE A 104 -10.27 -17.33 -8.50
C PHE A 104 -9.82 -17.72 -7.09
N VAL A 105 -9.93 -18.99 -6.76
CA VAL A 105 -9.31 -19.62 -5.60
C VAL A 105 -8.27 -20.59 -6.12
N SER A 106 -7.00 -20.32 -5.85
CA SER A 106 -5.88 -21.08 -6.41
C SER A 106 -4.86 -21.49 -5.36
N LEU A 107 -3.90 -22.33 -5.76
CA LEU A 107 -2.70 -22.64 -4.98
C LEU A 107 -1.77 -21.41 -4.84
N GLY A 108 -1.95 -20.39 -5.69
CA GLY A 108 -1.12 -19.19 -5.73
C GLY A 108 0.19 -19.41 -6.48
N ASP A 109 1.05 -20.29 -5.95
CA ASP A 109 2.33 -20.66 -6.53
C ASP A 109 2.30 -22.12 -7.02
N TYR A 110 2.68 -22.33 -8.28
CA TYR A 110 2.74 -23.67 -8.89
C TYR A 110 3.82 -24.56 -8.24
N GLY A 111 4.83 -23.94 -7.61
CA GLY A 111 5.89 -24.60 -6.84
C GLY A 111 5.56 -24.78 -5.35
N SER A 112 4.36 -24.44 -4.89
CA SER A 112 4.00 -24.57 -3.46
C SER A 112 4.20 -26.01 -2.97
N SER A 113 4.90 -26.13 -1.85
CA SER A 113 5.12 -27.41 -1.16
C SER A 113 3.92 -27.87 -0.34
N SER A 114 2.90 -27.00 -0.19
CA SER A 114 1.69 -27.29 0.56
C SER A 114 0.43 -26.90 -0.23
N ASP A 115 -0.57 -27.77 -0.19
CA ASP A 115 -1.93 -27.49 -0.63
C ASP A 115 -2.85 -27.13 0.55
N ALA A 116 -2.33 -26.64 1.67
CA ALA A 116 -3.16 -26.06 2.73
C ALA A 116 -3.48 -24.59 2.45
N THR A 117 -2.52 -23.83 1.92
CA THR A 117 -2.71 -22.41 1.59
C THR A 117 -3.51 -22.25 0.29
N ARG A 118 -4.41 -21.28 0.27
CA ARG A 118 -5.22 -20.86 -0.87
C ARG A 118 -5.04 -19.37 -1.07
N ILE A 119 -4.94 -18.96 -2.32
CA ILE A 119 -4.98 -17.56 -2.70
C ILE A 119 -6.34 -17.27 -3.33
N ILE A 120 -7.05 -16.31 -2.75
CA ILE A 120 -8.25 -15.73 -3.33
C ILE A 120 -7.85 -14.46 -4.07
N GLU A 121 -8.11 -14.43 -5.38
CA GLU A 121 -7.97 -13.24 -6.22
C GLU A 121 -9.36 -12.85 -6.71
N ALA A 122 -9.72 -11.58 -6.57
CA ALA A 122 -10.96 -11.03 -7.10
C ALA A 122 -10.66 -9.78 -7.93
N TYR A 123 -11.27 -9.72 -9.10
CA TYR A 123 -11.14 -8.64 -10.06
C TYR A 123 -12.49 -7.97 -10.25
N LYS A 124 -12.48 -6.64 -10.42
CA LYS A 124 -13.67 -5.84 -10.77
C LYS A 124 -13.28 -4.77 -11.77
N TRP A 125 -14.07 -4.59 -12.82
CA TRP A 125 -13.97 -3.40 -13.67
C TRP A 125 -14.94 -2.33 -13.20
N ASP A 126 -14.44 -1.12 -12.95
CA ASP A 126 -15.23 0.03 -12.53
C ASP A 126 -14.59 1.33 -13.03
N ASP A 127 -15.38 2.19 -13.67
CA ASP A 127 -14.99 3.53 -14.12
C ASP A 127 -13.65 3.63 -14.88
N GLY A 128 -13.34 2.66 -15.75
CA GLY A 128 -12.08 2.66 -16.52
C GLY A 128 -10.87 2.10 -15.77
N TYR A 129 -11.11 1.41 -14.65
CA TYR A 129 -10.06 0.74 -13.87
C TYR A 129 -10.41 -0.73 -13.65
N GLN A 130 -9.40 -1.59 -13.73
CA GLN A 130 -9.43 -2.89 -13.07
C GLN A 130 -8.98 -2.72 -11.63
N LEU A 131 -9.84 -3.13 -10.72
CA LEU A 131 -9.57 -3.28 -9.30
C LEU A 131 -9.20 -4.73 -9.05
N THR A 132 -8.07 -4.95 -8.39
CA THR A 132 -7.60 -6.28 -8.00
C THR A 132 -7.58 -6.34 -6.48
N LEU A 133 -8.15 -7.40 -5.92
CA LEU A 133 -8.04 -7.78 -4.52
C LEU A 133 -7.37 -9.15 -4.45
N ARG A 134 -6.39 -9.30 -3.53
CA ARG A 134 -5.73 -10.56 -3.27
C ARG A 134 -5.65 -10.82 -1.77
N LEU A 135 -5.96 -12.03 -1.35
CA LEU A 135 -5.87 -12.45 0.05
C LEU A 135 -5.49 -13.93 0.16
N GLU A 136 -4.89 -14.28 1.29
CA GLU A 136 -4.55 -15.66 1.66
C GLU A 136 -5.63 -16.28 2.56
N ALA A 137 -5.88 -17.57 2.37
CA ALA A 137 -6.71 -18.41 3.20
C ALA A 137 -6.04 -19.77 3.44
N LEU A 138 -6.50 -20.49 4.45
CA LEU A 138 -6.10 -21.83 4.82
C LEU A 138 -7.29 -22.78 4.67
N ASP A 139 -7.05 -23.92 4.02
CA ASP A 139 -7.97 -25.05 3.97
C ASP A 139 -7.19 -26.36 4.14
N PHE A 140 -7.09 -26.82 5.39
CA PHE A 140 -6.51 -28.11 5.72
C PHE A 140 -7.50 -29.26 5.55
N THR A 141 -8.81 -28.98 5.42
CA THR A 141 -9.84 -30.02 5.32
C THR A 141 -9.76 -30.82 4.02
N HIS A 142 -9.12 -30.25 3.00
CA HIS A 142 -8.87 -30.92 1.71
C HIS A 142 -7.37 -31.04 1.39
N SER A 143 -6.49 -30.81 2.36
CA SER A 143 -5.03 -30.86 2.17
C SER A 143 -4.45 -32.24 2.48
N PHE A 144 -3.34 -32.59 1.82
CA PHE A 144 -2.54 -33.77 2.19
C PHE A 144 -1.99 -33.68 3.62
N VAL A 145 -1.86 -32.46 4.18
CA VAL A 145 -1.33 -32.24 5.54
C VAL A 145 -2.20 -32.95 6.59
N ARG A 146 -3.50 -33.13 6.34
CA ARG A 146 -4.38 -33.90 7.23
C ARG A 146 -3.93 -35.35 7.42
N ASP A 147 -3.24 -35.92 6.43
CA ASP A 147 -2.77 -37.32 6.49
C ASP A 147 -1.54 -37.46 7.39
N VAL A 148 -0.88 -36.34 7.75
CA VAL A 148 0.30 -36.31 8.63
C VAL A 148 0.04 -35.63 9.98
N VAL A 149 -0.94 -34.73 10.08
CA VAL A 149 -1.31 -34.02 11.31
C VAL A 149 -2.84 -34.03 11.49
N PRO A 150 -3.38 -34.46 12.65
CA PRO A 150 -4.81 -34.36 12.94
C PRO A 150 -5.33 -32.92 12.92
N LEU A 151 -6.50 -32.68 12.32
CA LEU A 151 -7.08 -31.34 12.16
C LEU A 151 -7.31 -30.63 13.50
N GLU A 152 -7.62 -31.38 14.56
CA GLU A 152 -7.87 -30.85 15.91
C GLU A 152 -6.63 -30.20 16.53
N GLN A 153 -5.44 -30.50 15.99
CA GLN A 153 -4.17 -29.93 16.46
C GLN A 153 -3.77 -28.66 15.70
N LEU A 154 -4.52 -28.28 14.64
CA LEU A 154 -4.23 -27.11 13.84
C LEU A 154 -4.94 -25.87 14.41
N PRO A 155 -4.25 -24.72 14.52
CA PRO A 155 -4.84 -23.48 15.06
C PRO A 155 -5.96 -22.94 14.17
N VAL A 156 -5.87 -23.17 12.86
CA VAL A 156 -6.91 -22.85 11.86
C VAL A 156 -7.07 -24.07 10.97
N GLN A 157 -8.26 -24.66 10.96
CA GLN A 157 -8.56 -25.83 10.13
C GLN A 157 -8.99 -25.42 8.72
N ASN A 158 -9.91 -24.46 8.63
CA ASN A 158 -10.41 -23.94 7.36
C ASN A 158 -11.02 -22.55 7.59
N ASP A 159 -10.39 -21.51 7.04
CA ASP A 159 -10.93 -20.15 7.03
C ASP A 159 -11.32 -19.68 5.61
N LEU A 160 -11.16 -20.53 4.58
CA LEU A 160 -11.46 -20.20 3.19
C LEU A 160 -12.87 -19.63 2.97
N PRO A 161 -13.96 -20.20 3.54
CA PRO A 161 -15.30 -19.60 3.39
C PRO A 161 -15.42 -18.20 3.99
N GLU A 162 -14.77 -17.95 5.13
CA GLU A 162 -14.79 -16.64 5.78
C GLU A 162 -13.99 -15.62 4.96
N LYS A 163 -12.77 -15.98 4.55
CA LYS A 163 -11.90 -15.15 3.73
C LYS A 163 -12.54 -14.83 2.37
N ALA A 164 -13.21 -15.79 1.74
CA ALA A 164 -13.95 -15.56 0.48
C ALA A 164 -15.08 -14.53 0.68
N ARG A 165 -15.85 -14.63 1.77
CA ARG A 165 -16.89 -13.64 2.10
C ARG A 165 -16.29 -12.24 2.30
N ILE A 166 -15.14 -12.14 2.97
CA ILE A 166 -14.42 -10.87 3.16
C ILE A 166 -13.96 -10.30 1.82
N ALA A 167 -13.35 -11.11 0.96
CA ALA A 167 -12.92 -10.70 -0.38
C ALA A 167 -14.09 -10.16 -1.21
N PHE A 168 -15.23 -10.85 -1.20
CA PHE A 168 -16.42 -10.50 -1.98
C PHE A 168 -17.10 -9.23 -1.46
N ASP A 169 -17.16 -9.04 -0.13
CA ASP A 169 -17.65 -7.78 0.45
C ASP A 169 -16.74 -6.59 0.10
N LEU A 170 -15.42 -6.79 0.19
CA LEU A 170 -14.46 -5.73 -0.10
C LEU A 170 -14.50 -5.33 -1.58
N ILE A 171 -14.37 -6.28 -2.51
CA ILE A 171 -14.35 -5.98 -3.95
C ILE A 171 -15.66 -5.36 -4.44
N ALA A 172 -16.80 -5.69 -3.82
CA ALA A 172 -18.09 -5.05 -4.10
C ALA A 172 -18.06 -3.54 -3.81
N ARG A 173 -17.39 -3.15 -2.72
CA ARG A 173 -17.30 -1.76 -2.22
C ARG A 173 -16.14 -0.96 -2.82
N LEU A 174 -15.20 -1.60 -3.50
CA LEU A 174 -14.12 -0.91 -4.22
C LEU A 174 -14.68 -0.19 -5.44
N GLN A 175 -14.18 1.02 -5.69
CA GLN A 175 -14.53 1.86 -6.84
C GLN A 175 -13.26 2.33 -7.56
N GLY A 176 -13.31 2.34 -8.88
CA GLY A 176 -12.25 2.93 -9.71
C GLY A 176 -12.36 4.45 -9.69
N ARG A 177 -11.23 5.16 -9.68
CA ARG A 177 -11.22 6.62 -9.86
C ARG A 177 -9.84 7.18 -10.23
N PRO A 178 -9.76 8.34 -10.88
CA PRO A 178 -8.53 9.10 -11.02
C PRO A 178 -7.96 9.58 -9.68
N ASP A 179 -6.63 9.73 -9.60
CA ASP A 179 -5.91 10.12 -8.37
C ASP A 179 -6.06 11.57 -7.94
N ASP A 180 -6.53 12.43 -8.84
CA ASP A 180 -6.84 13.83 -8.57
C ASP A 180 -8.33 14.10 -8.34
N VAL A 181 -9.14 13.04 -8.20
CA VAL A 181 -10.55 13.14 -7.82
C VAL A 181 -10.72 12.75 -6.35
N VAL A 182 -11.21 13.69 -5.54
CA VAL A 182 -11.55 13.45 -4.13
C VAL A 182 -13.00 12.94 -4.03
N PRO A 183 -13.24 11.73 -3.50
CA PRO A 183 -14.60 11.22 -3.30
C PRO A 183 -15.42 12.09 -2.34
N GLY A 184 -16.69 12.34 -2.69
CA GLY A 184 -17.63 13.05 -1.82
C GLY A 184 -18.27 12.18 -0.73
N GLU A 185 -17.98 10.88 -0.73
CA GLU A 185 -18.51 9.91 0.23
C GLU A 185 -17.42 9.43 1.20
N PRO A 186 -17.76 8.98 2.43
CA PRO A 186 -16.78 8.43 3.35
C PRO A 186 -16.12 7.15 2.82
N GLY A 187 -14.78 7.09 2.93
CA GLY A 187 -14.00 5.93 2.52
C GLY A 187 -12.50 6.15 2.61
N ALA A 188 -11.74 5.23 2.04
CA ALA A 188 -10.29 5.25 2.01
C ALA A 188 -9.78 5.17 0.56
N CYS A 189 -8.96 6.13 0.17
CA CYS A 189 -8.36 6.28 -1.14
C CYS A 189 -7.03 5.53 -1.25
N PHE A 190 -6.84 4.86 -2.37
CA PHE A 190 -5.56 4.32 -2.83
C PHE A 190 -5.37 4.68 -4.30
N PHE A 191 -4.22 4.35 -4.89
CA PHE A 191 -3.97 4.75 -6.28
C PHE A 191 -4.91 4.05 -7.24
N GLY A 192 -5.57 4.85 -8.08
CA GLY A 192 -6.59 4.43 -9.04
C GLY A 192 -7.91 3.96 -8.41
N GLY A 193 -8.09 4.08 -7.09
CA GLY A 193 -9.28 3.52 -6.46
C GLY A 193 -9.66 4.04 -5.06
N PHE A 194 -10.82 3.57 -4.61
CA PHE A 194 -11.46 4.01 -3.37
C PHE A 194 -12.26 2.87 -2.74
N LEU A 195 -12.07 2.64 -1.44
CA LEU A 195 -12.93 1.77 -0.65
C LEU A 195 -14.01 2.58 0.04
N LYS A 196 -15.27 2.40 -0.41
CA LYS A 196 -16.42 3.04 0.23
C LYS A 196 -16.69 2.46 1.62
N GLY A 197 -16.92 3.36 2.58
CA GLY A 197 -17.38 3.02 3.92
C GLY A 197 -16.62 3.71 5.05
N LYS A 198 -17.11 3.49 6.27
CA LYS A 198 -16.43 3.94 7.49
C LYS A 198 -15.14 3.16 7.70
N ALA A 199 -14.24 3.70 8.53
CA ALA A 199 -13.08 2.97 9.00
C ALA A 199 -13.53 1.69 9.70
N SER A 200 -13.00 0.55 9.26
CA SER A 200 -13.31 -0.75 9.86
C SER A 200 -12.11 -1.66 9.79
N GLY A 201 -11.66 -2.15 10.95
CA GLY A 201 -10.53 -3.05 11.05
C GLY A 201 -9.19 -2.39 10.72
N ASP A 202 -8.27 -3.23 10.24
CA ASP A 202 -6.91 -2.82 9.92
C ASP A 202 -6.87 -2.21 8.51
N GLU A 203 -6.34 -1.00 8.39
CA GLU A 203 -6.12 -0.33 7.11
C GLU A 203 -4.66 0.12 7.07
N GLU A 204 -3.96 -0.27 6.01
CA GLU A 204 -2.58 0.13 5.73
C GLU A 204 -2.55 0.77 4.35
N ILE A 205 -2.20 2.05 4.30
CA ILE A 205 -2.06 2.82 3.06
C ILE A 205 -0.62 3.29 2.99
N ASN A 206 0.11 2.80 2.00
CA ASN A 206 1.46 3.27 1.71
C ASN A 206 1.45 4.00 0.37
N SER A 207 1.81 5.27 0.41
CA SER A 207 1.77 6.16 -0.73
C SER A 207 3.11 6.84 -0.91
N SER A 208 3.67 6.73 -2.11
CA SER A 208 4.89 7.38 -2.52
C SER A 208 4.60 8.30 -3.71
N PHE A 209 5.31 9.42 -3.72
CA PHE A 209 5.17 10.45 -4.71
C PHE A 209 6.56 10.83 -5.18
N VAL A 210 6.83 10.65 -6.48
CA VAL A 210 8.15 10.86 -7.08
C VAL A 210 8.09 11.89 -8.19
N ILE A 211 9.21 12.55 -8.45
CA ILE A 211 9.34 13.47 -9.59
C ILE A 211 10.21 12.79 -10.64
N ALA A 212 9.69 12.60 -11.86
CA ALA A 212 10.35 11.81 -12.90
C ALA A 212 11.77 12.30 -13.25
N ASP A 213 12.00 13.61 -13.26
CA ASP A 213 13.31 14.21 -13.58
C ASP A 213 14.18 14.49 -12.33
N LYS A 214 13.71 14.13 -11.13
CA LYS A 214 14.40 14.33 -9.84
C LYS A 214 14.22 13.09 -8.94
N PRO A 215 14.83 11.95 -9.29
CA PRO A 215 14.65 10.69 -8.58
C PRO A 215 15.12 10.73 -7.11
N ASP A 216 16.00 11.67 -6.76
CA ASP A 216 16.47 11.89 -5.39
C ASP A 216 15.45 12.64 -4.50
N VAL A 217 14.33 13.09 -5.08
CA VAL A 217 13.27 13.82 -4.38
C VAL A 217 11.99 13.00 -4.42
N TRP A 218 11.54 12.60 -3.25
CA TRP A 218 10.31 11.84 -3.07
C TRP A 218 9.62 12.25 -1.77
N PHE A 219 8.33 12.00 -1.72
CA PHE A 219 7.51 12.16 -0.52
C PHE A 219 6.76 10.85 -0.29
N SER A 220 6.75 10.35 0.94
CA SER A 220 5.83 9.28 1.33
C SER A 220 4.80 9.76 2.33
N PHE A 221 3.65 9.12 2.24
CA PHE A 221 2.58 9.17 3.18
C PHE A 221 2.20 7.74 3.55
N GLU A 222 2.25 7.44 4.84
CA GLU A 222 1.88 6.15 5.38
C GLU A 222 0.80 6.34 6.43
N SER A 223 -0.27 5.55 6.35
CA SER A 223 -1.34 5.54 7.33
C SER A 223 -1.68 4.12 7.72
N PHE A 224 -1.73 3.90 9.04
CA PHE A 224 -2.02 2.62 9.66
C PHE A 224 -3.08 2.84 10.75
N THR A 225 -4.06 1.96 10.84
CA THR A 225 -5.04 2.02 11.95
C THR A 225 -4.60 1.26 13.20
N ASN A 226 -3.62 0.36 13.08
CA ASN A 226 -3.15 -0.53 14.16
C ASN A 226 -1.66 -0.37 14.50
N LEU A 227 -1.05 0.78 14.16
CA LEU A 227 0.36 1.03 14.48
C LEU A 227 0.56 1.17 16.00
N SER A 228 1.32 0.24 16.57
CA SER A 228 1.78 0.31 17.95
C SER A 228 3.27 0.63 17.97
N ALA A 229 3.63 1.84 18.39
CA ALA A 229 5.01 2.25 18.62
C ALA A 229 5.28 2.40 20.12
N ASN A 230 6.43 1.91 20.58
CA ASN A 230 6.86 2.04 21.99
C ASN A 230 7.44 3.43 22.32
N ASP A 231 7.69 4.23 21.30
CA ASP A 231 8.24 5.58 21.40
C ASP A 231 7.60 6.55 20.39
N THR A 232 7.74 7.84 20.68
CA THR A 232 7.28 8.95 19.83
C THR A 232 8.37 9.35 18.84
N LEU A 233 8.00 10.10 17.79
CA LEU A 233 8.98 10.64 16.83
C LEU A 233 10.05 11.48 17.54
N LEU A 234 9.64 12.35 18.46
CA LEU A 234 10.58 13.22 19.16
C LEU A 234 11.54 12.42 20.04
N GLN A 235 11.06 11.38 20.73
CA GLN A 235 11.93 10.48 21.50
C GLN A 235 12.97 9.80 20.61
N ARG A 236 12.56 9.29 19.44
CA ARG A 236 13.48 8.64 18.47
C ARG A 236 14.54 9.62 17.96
N VAL A 237 14.13 10.82 17.55
CA VAL A 237 15.03 11.84 16.98
C VAL A 237 16.01 12.38 18.01
N HIS A 238 15.61 12.41 19.29
CA HIS A 238 16.48 12.75 20.42
C HIS A 238 17.16 11.52 21.05
N GLY A 239 17.08 10.34 20.43
CA GLY A 239 17.68 9.10 20.89
C GLY A 239 19.17 8.96 20.57
N ASN A 240 19.82 7.93 21.13
CA ASN A 240 21.24 7.64 20.90
C ASN A 240 21.52 7.24 19.44
N GLU A 241 20.62 6.48 18.82
CA GLU A 241 20.76 5.99 17.45
C GLU A 241 20.83 7.15 16.45
N MET A 242 19.90 8.09 16.54
CA MET A 242 19.88 9.27 15.68
C MET A 242 21.09 10.19 15.92
N ARG A 243 21.56 10.31 17.17
CA ARG A 243 22.83 11.01 17.45
C ARG A 243 24.02 10.36 16.77
N ALA A 244 24.10 9.03 16.79
CA ALA A 244 25.15 8.29 16.11
C ALA A 244 25.07 8.48 14.59
N LEU A 245 23.87 8.44 14.01
CA LEU A 245 23.65 8.68 12.59
C LEU A 245 24.09 10.10 12.17
N PHE A 246 23.72 11.12 12.94
CA PHE A 246 24.17 12.49 12.66
C PHE A 246 25.69 12.61 12.71
N LYS A 247 26.36 11.97 13.66
CA LYS A 247 27.84 11.95 13.71
C LYS A 247 28.44 11.27 12.47
N ALA A 248 27.88 10.14 12.04
CA ALA A 248 28.38 9.37 10.90
C ALA A 248 28.16 10.07 9.54
N THR A 249 27.08 10.85 9.40
CA THR A 249 26.68 11.49 8.14
C THR A 249 27.05 12.98 8.06
N ASN A 250 27.77 13.51 9.05
CA ASN A 250 27.89 14.96 9.25
C ASN A 250 26.50 15.64 9.19
N GLY A 251 25.53 14.97 9.81
CA GLY A 251 24.13 15.35 9.82
C GLY A 251 23.80 16.27 10.99
N ARG A 252 22.63 16.88 10.90
CA ARG A 252 22.08 17.77 11.91
C ARG A 252 20.55 17.75 11.88
N LEU A 253 19.97 17.98 13.05
CA LEU A 253 18.57 18.34 13.20
C LEU A 253 18.39 19.82 12.85
N ILE A 254 17.51 20.12 11.91
CA ILE A 254 17.17 21.49 11.48
C ILE A 254 16.06 22.05 12.38
N ARG A 255 14.99 21.27 12.58
CA ARG A 255 13.92 21.59 13.53
C ARG A 255 13.25 20.30 14.00
N SER A 256 12.69 20.33 15.20
CA SER A 256 11.75 19.32 15.68
C SER A 256 10.78 19.96 16.66
N GLY A 257 9.60 19.36 16.80
CA GLY A 257 8.60 19.81 17.77
C GLY A 257 7.21 19.32 17.38
N THR A 258 6.22 19.70 18.18
CA THR A 258 4.81 19.42 17.88
C THR A 258 4.21 20.59 17.09
N ILE A 259 3.52 20.28 16.01
CA ILE A 259 2.78 21.21 15.16
C ILE A 259 1.29 20.89 15.17
N ALA A 260 0.48 21.92 14.96
CA ALA A 260 -0.93 21.75 14.66
C ALA A 260 -1.11 21.74 13.14
N LEU A 261 -1.78 20.71 12.64
CA LEU A 261 -2.24 20.61 11.26
C LEU A 261 -3.67 21.14 11.16
N GLU A 262 -4.10 21.43 9.94
CA GLU A 262 -5.50 21.75 9.67
C GLU A 262 -6.42 20.60 10.13
N GLY A 263 -7.65 20.95 10.51
CA GLY A 263 -8.59 19.99 11.09
C GLY A 263 -8.30 19.62 12.55
N GLY A 264 -7.35 20.28 13.22
CA GLY A 264 -7.08 20.12 14.65
C GLY A 264 -6.21 18.92 15.01
N LEU A 265 -5.65 18.25 14.01
CA LEU A 265 -4.66 17.18 14.18
C LEU A 265 -3.37 17.76 14.79
N LYS A 266 -2.83 17.09 15.81
CA LYS A 266 -1.51 17.39 16.35
C LYS A 266 -0.52 16.37 15.83
N ALA A 267 0.60 16.83 15.30
CA ALA A 267 1.64 15.98 14.77
C ALA A 267 3.00 16.39 15.35
N ASP A 268 3.88 15.42 15.58
CA ASP A 268 5.28 15.71 15.81
C ASP A 268 6.00 15.82 14.46
N GLU A 269 6.88 16.81 14.31
CA GLU A 269 7.76 16.97 13.17
C GLU A 269 9.23 16.84 13.55
N ALA A 270 10.04 16.37 12.61
CA ALA A 270 11.49 16.44 12.65
C ALA A 270 12.05 16.62 11.24
N LEU A 271 12.79 17.70 11.04
CA LEU A 271 13.48 18.00 9.79
C LEU A 271 14.98 17.87 9.99
N MET A 272 15.62 17.09 9.14
CA MET A 272 17.02 16.70 9.30
C MET A 272 17.77 16.84 7.97
N SER A 273 19.08 17.02 8.03
CA SER A 273 19.96 17.00 6.86
C SER A 273 21.24 16.25 7.19
N GLY A 274 21.83 15.58 6.21
CA GLY A 274 23.15 14.95 6.33
C GLY A 274 23.74 14.68 4.96
N ARG A 275 25.00 14.29 4.92
CA ARG A 275 25.66 13.81 3.71
C ARG A 275 25.55 12.30 3.67
N SER A 276 24.97 11.77 2.60
CA SER A 276 25.03 10.34 2.34
C SER A 276 26.46 9.96 1.94
N PRO A 277 27.08 8.93 2.56
CA PRO A 277 28.24 8.29 1.93
C PRO A 277 27.77 7.74 0.57
N ALA A 278 28.55 7.96 -0.50
CA ALA A 278 28.18 7.57 -1.87
C ALA A 278 27.73 6.10 -2.03
N THR A 279 28.06 5.23 -1.06
CA THR A 279 27.70 3.81 -1.01
C THR A 279 26.28 3.51 -0.47
N ALA A 280 25.63 4.45 0.22
CA ALA A 280 24.35 4.19 0.91
C ALA A 280 23.10 4.38 0.01
N LEU A 281 23.23 5.03 -1.15
CA LEU A 281 22.13 5.17 -2.13
C LEU A 281 21.71 3.85 -2.78
N ARG A 282 22.46 2.76 -2.57
CA ARG A 282 22.09 1.40 -3.04
C ARG A 282 21.18 0.62 -2.09
N GLN A 283 20.84 1.15 -0.92
CA GLN A 283 20.11 0.40 0.13
C GLN A 283 18.78 1.01 0.58
N LEU A 284 18.30 2.09 -0.04
CA LEU A 284 16.88 2.41 0.05
C LEU A 284 16.16 1.46 -0.92
N PRO A 285 15.24 0.59 -0.44
CA PRO A 285 14.53 -0.30 -1.33
C PRO A 285 13.65 0.56 -2.23
N VAL A 286 14.09 0.78 -3.46
CA VAL A 286 13.19 0.90 -4.59
C VAL A 286 12.53 -0.48 -4.69
N ALA A 287 11.50 -0.71 -3.90
CA ALA A 287 10.61 -1.84 -4.07
C ALA A 287 9.69 -1.55 -5.27
N CYS A 288 10.29 -1.42 -6.45
CA CYS A 288 9.65 -1.81 -7.69
C CYS A 288 9.91 -3.29 -7.86
N ASN A 289 9.16 -4.14 -7.15
CA ASN A 289 9.02 -5.53 -7.58
C ASN A 289 7.70 -5.64 -8.34
N VAL A 290 7.84 -5.54 -9.66
CA VAL A 290 6.88 -6.08 -10.62
C VAL A 290 7.30 -7.53 -10.85
N SER A 291 6.57 -8.45 -10.24
CA SER A 291 6.40 -9.85 -10.67
C SER A 291 5.45 -10.57 -9.71
#